data_AF-A0A2R6M1M8-F1
#
_entry.id   AF-A0A2R6M1M8-F1
#
_cell.length_a   1.000
_cell.length_b   1.000
_cell.length_c   1.000
_cell.angle_alpha   90.00
_cell.angle_beta   90.00
_cell.angle_gamma   90.00
#
_symmetry.space_group_name_H-M   'P 1'
#
loop_
_entity.id
_entity.type
_entity.pdbx_description
1 polymer ?
#
loop_
_entity_poly.entity_id
_entity_poly.type
_entity_poly.pdbx_seq_one_letter_code
_entity_poly.pdbx_strand_id
1 'polypeptide(L)'
;HDLAMVGRGIGSATGNNAQNALNPMVRSSGGEGRLENVVLHNEGRMGAYSRTGIWIGGTNKGTITLRNCNVEGFSGNGVYASRTPGMVQVEGGTYKNNDLSQVRIGSSGSYVDGATAETDLSESRSPNPGGMLNGSGIRLESDRGGSGAEIRNCDVRVGPNVDADGGIQVFGNYEDFTIENTRVEFNPHGYSIRAKSPNGSGDVGGTLRNVSVTGNATGLVGVLIEDRPNTTVANCCIQQTGGSRTGLALDNCDGSQVVDTTINAGAQALRVRNGSVNLSNIRESGTCPAPNLGSSSYTGGTSGSNDSGGTASNDSSGNDSDSTNEDSSVDDSSNDSSSDRGSDNSSSNDGSSDQDTDAEKNPPDDADLVIADTNAAGGRIPYEVATSGDIEKTDAARATIDSNDEVSGNSASGGVNSWRDSYGYEGEIVELEVDDRAIIKLDASTQTIKVIGKESTGPTGYSLEVTGQLEHADSSGDPIADDGHSVEGGVGTFRDIYNYTGRLLEASVEDSVSITTEPETLAD
;
A
#
# COMPACT_ATOMS: atom_id res chain seq x y z
N HIS A 1 7.68 10.56 27.96
CA HIS A 1 6.42 10.42 27.21
C HIS A 1 5.28 10.73 28.14
N ASP A 2 4.39 11.61 27.70
CA ASP A 2 3.30 12.19 28.50
C ASP A 2 1.99 11.41 28.29
N LEU A 3 1.86 10.71 27.16
CA LEU A 3 0.78 9.77 26.84
C LEU A 3 1.38 8.47 26.30
N ALA A 4 0.88 7.33 26.76
CA ALA A 4 1.23 6.01 26.21
C ALA A 4 -0.03 5.21 25.89
N MET A 5 -0.10 4.68 24.67
CA MET A 5 -1.17 3.80 24.20
C MET A 5 -0.54 2.50 23.69
N VAL A 6 -0.97 1.37 24.24
CA VAL A 6 -0.56 0.03 23.80
C VAL A 6 -1.80 -0.69 23.24
N GLY A 7 -1.67 -1.32 22.08
CA GLY A 7 -2.76 -2.06 21.46
C GLY A 7 -2.30 -3.30 20.69
N ARG A 8 -3.27 -4.13 20.32
CA ARG A 8 -3.10 -5.28 19.44
C ARG A 8 -4.01 -5.11 18.23
N GLY A 9 -3.44 -4.93 17.04
CA GLY A 9 -4.18 -4.87 15.78
C GLY A 9 -4.09 -6.20 15.06
N ILE A 10 -4.80 -7.22 15.56
CA ILE A 10 -4.60 -8.64 15.16
C ILE A 10 -5.60 -9.16 14.11
N GLY A 11 -6.64 -8.39 13.74
CA GLY A 11 -7.58 -8.73 12.66
C GLY A 11 -7.42 -7.86 11.42
N SER A 12 -7.92 -8.30 10.26
CA SER A 12 -8.31 -7.37 9.18
C SER A 12 -9.56 -6.63 9.66
N ALA A 13 -9.68 -5.33 9.38
CA ALA A 13 -10.81 -4.55 9.90
C ALA A 13 -12.08 -4.79 9.06
N THR A 14 -12.71 -5.96 9.24
CA THR A 14 -14.04 -6.33 8.69
C THR A 14 -15.19 -5.96 9.62
N GLY A 15 -15.05 -4.90 10.43
CA GLY A 15 -16.14 -4.46 11.29
C GLY A 15 -15.78 -3.24 12.12
N ASN A 16 -16.59 -2.20 11.99
CA ASN A 16 -16.59 -0.95 12.77
C ASN A 16 -15.78 -0.99 14.07
N ASN A 17 -14.62 -0.32 14.11
CA ASN A 17 -14.06 0.43 15.25
C ASN A 17 -12.66 0.99 14.93
N ALA A 18 -12.53 2.32 14.95
CA ALA A 18 -11.30 3.13 14.88
C ALA A 18 -10.05 2.49 14.22
N GLN A 19 -9.96 2.58 12.87
CA GLN A 19 -8.79 2.17 12.07
C GLN A 19 -7.49 2.93 12.42
N ASN A 20 -7.54 4.03 13.17
CA ASN A 20 -6.37 4.85 13.49
C ASN A 20 -6.22 4.96 15.00
N ALA A 21 -4.99 4.89 15.54
CA ALA A 21 -4.81 5.12 16.98
C ALA A 21 -5.09 6.58 17.35
N LEU A 22 -4.65 7.55 16.54
CA LEU A 22 -4.97 8.97 16.70
C LEU A 22 -5.34 9.64 15.37
N ASN A 23 -6.25 10.62 15.46
CA ASN A 23 -6.75 11.43 14.33
C ASN A 23 -6.66 12.95 14.60
N PRO A 24 -5.51 13.50 15.02
CA PRO A 24 -5.43 14.90 15.40
C PRO A 24 -5.48 15.79 14.14
N MET A 25 -6.38 16.78 14.12
CA MET A 25 -6.57 17.66 12.97
C MET A 25 -6.89 19.08 13.43
N VAL A 26 -6.23 20.07 12.83
CA VAL A 26 -6.50 21.48 13.04
C VAL A 26 -7.41 21.96 11.92
N ARG A 27 -8.72 22.04 12.18
CA ARG A 27 -9.71 22.35 11.14
C ARG A 27 -9.78 23.83 10.76
N SER A 28 -9.23 24.71 11.59
CA SER A 28 -9.15 26.14 11.30
C SER A 28 -7.94 26.45 10.43
N SER A 29 -8.14 27.14 9.32
CA SER A 29 -7.04 27.65 8.49
C SER A 29 -6.24 28.69 9.29
N GLY A 30 -4.91 28.53 9.32
CA GLY A 30 -4.01 29.36 10.15
C GLY A 30 -4.00 29.01 11.64
N GLY A 31 -4.82 28.04 12.08
CA GLY A 31 -4.71 27.50 13.43
C GLY A 31 -3.46 26.63 13.58
N GLU A 32 -2.98 26.49 14.82
CA GLU A 32 -1.85 25.62 15.17
C GLU A 32 -2.29 24.60 16.22
N GLY A 33 -1.79 23.37 16.09
CA GLY A 33 -2.00 22.29 17.05
C GLY A 33 -0.74 21.47 17.22
N ARG A 34 -0.51 20.93 18.42
CA ARG A 34 0.67 20.12 18.72
C ARG A 34 0.27 18.83 19.41
N LEU A 35 0.79 17.71 18.91
CA LEU A 35 0.82 16.42 19.60
C LEU A 35 2.25 16.17 20.01
N GLU A 36 2.54 16.09 21.31
CA GLU A 36 3.91 15.98 21.81
C GLU A 36 4.11 14.87 22.81
N ASN A 37 5.30 14.25 22.79
CA ASN A 37 5.75 13.25 23.75
C ASN A 37 4.79 12.03 23.86
N VAL A 38 4.20 11.61 22.75
CA VAL A 38 3.24 10.50 22.72
C VAL A 38 3.93 9.20 22.34
N VAL A 39 3.62 8.13 23.04
CA VAL A 39 3.97 6.75 22.70
C VAL A 39 2.74 6.01 22.20
N LEU A 40 2.82 5.51 20.98
CA LEU A 40 1.86 4.60 20.37
C LEU A 40 2.60 3.30 20.04
N HIS A 41 2.24 2.22 20.72
CA HIS A 41 2.78 0.89 20.46
C HIS A 41 1.66 -0.05 20.06
N ASN A 42 1.90 -0.82 19.01
CA ASN A 42 0.97 -1.81 18.53
C ASN A 42 1.72 -3.12 18.23
N GLU A 43 1.04 -4.25 18.45
CA GLU A 43 1.47 -5.57 17.96
C GLU A 43 0.63 -5.89 16.72
N GLY A 44 0.77 -5.07 15.68
CA GLY A 44 -0.04 -5.16 14.47
C GLY A 44 0.28 -6.42 13.68
N ARG A 45 -0.75 -7.09 13.17
CA ARG A 45 -0.59 -8.15 12.18
C ARG A 45 -0.16 -7.52 10.86
N MET A 46 1.12 -7.64 10.49
CA MET A 46 1.64 -7.04 9.26
C MET A 46 0.92 -7.62 8.04
N GLY A 47 0.71 -6.79 7.03
CA GLY A 47 -0.04 -7.10 5.81
C GLY A 47 -1.55 -7.04 5.94
N ALA A 48 -2.08 -6.74 7.13
CA ALA A 48 -3.52 -6.68 7.36
C ALA A 48 -4.16 -5.32 7.02
N TYR A 49 -3.37 -4.26 6.81
CA TYR A 49 -3.84 -2.88 6.52
C TYR A 49 -4.86 -2.34 7.53
N SER A 50 -4.90 -2.91 8.73
CA SER A 50 -6.03 -2.75 9.64
C SER A 50 -5.93 -1.54 10.55
N ARG A 51 -4.70 -1.07 10.84
CA ARG A 51 -4.51 0.02 11.79
C ARG A 51 -3.34 0.95 11.48
N THR A 52 -3.61 2.25 11.31
CA THR A 52 -2.60 3.32 11.22
C THR A 52 -2.30 3.89 12.62
N GLY A 53 -1.05 4.30 12.87
CA GLY A 53 -0.68 4.97 14.12
C GLY A 53 -1.36 6.34 14.24
N ILE A 54 -0.93 7.30 13.42
CA ILE A 54 -1.47 8.66 13.38
C ILE A 54 -1.97 8.95 11.97
N TRP A 55 -3.24 9.27 11.85
CA TRP A 55 -3.84 9.74 10.60
C TRP A 55 -4.18 11.22 10.70
N ILE A 56 -3.70 11.99 9.72
CA ILE A 56 -4.05 13.41 9.56
C ILE A 56 -4.74 13.54 8.21
N GLY A 57 -6.07 13.61 8.25
CA GLY A 57 -6.91 13.54 7.06
C GLY A 57 -7.27 14.89 6.43
N GLY A 58 -8.15 14.85 5.43
CA GLY A 58 -8.51 15.99 4.57
C GLY A 58 -9.20 17.17 5.27
N THR A 59 -9.63 17.01 6.53
CA THR A 59 -10.23 18.11 7.31
C THR A 59 -9.20 18.97 8.06
N ASN A 60 -7.93 18.56 8.14
CA ASN A 60 -6.87 19.41 8.65
C ASN A 60 -6.56 20.53 7.65
N LYS A 61 -6.72 21.79 8.06
CA LYS A 61 -6.51 23.01 7.26
C LYS A 61 -5.44 23.93 7.86
N GLY A 62 -5.15 23.79 9.15
CA GLY A 62 -4.11 24.51 9.86
C GLY A 62 -2.79 23.73 9.88
N THR A 63 -1.89 24.13 10.78
CA THR A 63 -0.61 23.45 11.02
C THR A 63 -0.74 22.50 12.19
N ILE A 64 -0.32 21.26 12.00
CA ILE A 64 -0.17 20.29 13.09
C ILE A 64 1.28 19.82 13.21
N THR A 65 1.82 19.94 14.42
CA THR A 65 3.17 19.50 14.76
C THR A 65 3.11 18.22 15.60
N LEU A 66 3.75 17.15 15.13
CA LEU A 66 4.02 15.92 15.86
C LEU A 66 5.44 16.03 16.43
N ARG A 67 5.58 16.27 17.73
CA ARG A 67 6.88 16.52 18.37
C ARG A 67 7.27 15.40 19.31
N ASN A 68 8.43 14.78 19.07
CA ASN A 68 9.02 13.76 19.93
C ASN A 68 8.04 12.59 20.23
N CYS A 69 7.32 12.14 19.20
CA CYS A 69 6.42 10.99 19.30
C CYS A 69 7.17 9.69 19.03
N ASN A 70 6.76 8.61 19.70
CA ASN A 70 7.18 7.25 19.39
C ASN A 70 6.00 6.47 18.82
N VAL A 71 6.07 5.98 17.58
CA VAL A 71 4.98 5.24 16.92
C VAL A 71 5.51 3.95 16.32
N GLU A 72 5.08 2.81 16.85
CA GLU A 72 5.67 1.52 16.49
C GLU A 72 4.68 0.37 16.32
N GLY A 73 4.93 -0.48 15.33
CA GLY A 73 4.28 -1.80 15.19
C GLY A 73 2.85 -1.76 14.62
N PHE A 74 2.49 -0.72 13.87
CA PHE A 74 1.19 -0.61 13.22
C PHE A 74 1.13 -1.43 11.91
N SER A 75 -0.03 -2.06 11.64
CA SER A 75 -0.27 -2.87 10.43
C SER A 75 -0.61 -2.03 9.18
N GLY A 76 -0.68 -0.71 9.36
CA GLY A 76 -0.55 0.31 8.33
C GLY A 76 0.54 1.31 8.73
N ASN A 77 0.49 2.52 8.17
CA ASN A 77 1.54 3.52 8.38
C ASN A 77 1.71 3.92 9.86
N GLY A 78 2.92 4.33 10.23
CA GLY A 78 3.17 4.99 11.51
C GLY A 78 2.50 6.36 11.56
N VAL A 79 2.87 7.23 10.61
CA VAL A 79 2.16 8.49 10.34
C VAL A 79 1.68 8.47 8.89
N TYR A 80 0.37 8.66 8.70
CA TYR A 80 -0.23 8.87 7.38
C TYR A 80 -0.84 10.26 7.32
N ALA A 81 -0.16 11.15 6.62
CA ALA A 81 -0.48 12.57 6.58
C ALA A 81 -0.20 13.19 5.19
N SER A 82 -0.31 12.39 4.13
CA SER A 82 -0.20 12.87 2.74
C SER A 82 -1.53 13.24 2.09
N ARG A 83 -2.67 12.87 2.70
CA ARG A 83 -4.02 13.17 2.18
C ARG A 83 -4.67 14.32 2.94
N THR A 84 -3.88 15.37 3.17
CA THR A 84 -4.30 16.53 3.94
C THR A 84 -3.87 17.83 3.26
N PRO A 85 -4.70 18.88 3.29
CA PRO A 85 -4.33 20.19 2.74
C PRO A 85 -3.62 21.11 3.75
N GLY A 86 -3.71 20.83 5.05
CA GLY A 86 -3.02 21.59 6.09
C GLY A 86 -1.58 21.12 6.30
N MET A 87 -0.72 21.99 6.85
CA MET A 87 0.71 21.71 7.04
C MET A 87 0.94 20.66 8.13
N VAL A 88 1.87 19.75 7.89
CA VAL A 88 2.26 18.68 8.82
C VAL A 88 3.75 18.78 9.12
N GLN A 89 4.08 18.89 10.39
CA GLN A 89 5.45 19.03 10.86
C GLN A 89 5.78 17.86 11.78
N VAL A 90 6.77 17.05 11.44
CA VAL A 90 7.27 15.97 12.29
C VAL A 90 8.62 16.42 12.87
N GLU A 91 8.72 16.55 14.18
CA GLU A 91 9.88 17.08 14.89
C GLU A 91 10.42 16.07 15.91
N GLY A 92 11.51 15.40 15.57
CA GLY A 92 12.09 14.35 16.39
C GLY A 92 11.24 13.09 16.44
N GLY A 93 11.53 12.22 17.42
CA GLY A 93 10.76 11.02 17.66
C GLY A 93 11.26 9.78 16.91
N THR A 94 10.60 8.66 17.16
CA THR A 94 10.94 7.34 16.61
C THR A 94 9.70 6.74 15.96
N TYR A 95 9.85 6.28 14.72
CA TYR A 95 8.79 5.67 13.93
C TYR A 95 9.31 4.33 13.44
N LYS A 96 8.85 3.23 14.06
CA LYS A 96 9.51 1.93 13.91
C LYS A 96 8.58 0.77 13.58
N ASN A 97 8.97 -0.07 12.63
CA ASN A 97 8.28 -1.33 12.32
C ASN A 97 6.77 -1.17 12.05
N ASN A 98 6.38 -0.05 11.45
CA ASN A 98 5.03 0.14 10.92
C ASN A 98 4.98 -0.36 9.47
N ASP A 99 3.85 -0.92 9.05
CA ASP A 99 3.64 -1.35 7.67
C ASP A 99 3.48 -0.15 6.73
N LEU A 100 3.75 -0.34 5.45
CA LEU A 100 3.81 0.68 4.38
C LEU A 100 4.85 1.81 4.56
N SER A 101 4.79 2.57 5.65
CA SER A 101 5.79 3.61 5.92
C SER A 101 5.83 4.02 7.38
N GLN A 102 7.03 4.42 7.80
CA GLN A 102 7.21 4.98 9.13
C GLN A 102 6.61 6.39 9.22
N VAL A 103 6.87 7.22 8.21
CA VAL A 103 6.30 8.57 8.08
C VAL A 103 5.92 8.85 6.62
N ARG A 104 4.69 9.34 6.41
CA ARG A 104 4.20 9.77 5.10
C ARG A 104 3.55 11.14 5.17
N ILE A 105 4.06 12.11 4.42
CA ILE A 105 3.58 13.50 4.36
C ILE A 105 3.42 13.96 2.91
N GLY A 106 2.66 15.05 2.70
CA GLY A 106 2.27 15.45 1.34
C GLY A 106 1.74 16.86 1.13
N SER A 107 1.49 17.67 2.16
CA SER A 107 1.07 19.06 1.95
C SER A 107 2.26 20.01 1.83
N SER A 108 2.10 21.11 1.09
CA SER A 108 3.14 22.14 0.96
C SER A 108 3.55 22.73 2.31
N GLY A 109 4.85 23.00 2.46
CA GLY A 109 5.46 23.51 3.70
C GLY A 109 5.54 22.48 4.83
N SER A 110 5.19 21.22 4.58
CA SER A 110 5.38 20.14 5.53
C SER A 110 6.83 19.70 5.62
N TYR A 111 7.23 19.15 6.77
CA TYR A 111 8.59 18.64 6.94
C TYR A 111 8.67 17.48 7.92
N VAL A 112 9.76 16.72 7.80
CA VAL A 112 10.26 15.78 8.80
C VAL A 112 11.64 16.24 9.23
N ASP A 113 11.81 16.59 10.51
CA ASP A 113 13.03 17.16 11.07
C ASP A 113 13.49 16.38 12.29
N GLY A 114 14.68 15.78 12.24
CA GLY A 114 15.30 15.14 13.42
C GLY A 114 14.70 13.78 13.82
N ALA A 115 13.86 13.17 12.98
CA ALA A 115 13.19 11.91 13.31
C ALA A 115 14.05 10.67 12.99
N THR A 116 13.84 9.60 13.75
CA THR A 116 14.34 8.26 13.43
C THR A 116 13.23 7.43 12.79
N ALA A 117 13.42 6.98 11.55
CA ALA A 117 12.54 6.05 10.85
C ALA A 117 13.26 4.71 10.67
N GLU A 118 12.79 3.66 11.34
CA GLU A 118 13.51 2.37 11.40
C GLU A 118 12.58 1.21 11.06
N THR A 119 13.03 0.32 10.18
CA THR A 119 12.38 -0.97 9.96
C THR A 119 13.41 -2.08 10.14
N ASP A 120 13.20 -2.93 11.13
CA ASP A 120 14.00 -4.11 11.43
C ASP A 120 13.09 -5.21 11.96
N LEU A 121 12.88 -6.26 11.15
CA LEU A 121 11.99 -7.36 11.49
C LEU A 121 12.44 -8.14 12.73
N SER A 122 13.75 -8.14 13.05
CA SER A 122 14.28 -8.81 14.24
C SER A 122 13.88 -8.12 15.54
N GLU A 123 13.58 -6.82 15.45
CA GLU A 123 13.13 -5.97 16.56
C GLU A 123 11.61 -5.73 16.50
N SER A 124 10.88 -6.46 15.64
CA SER A 124 9.44 -6.30 15.49
C SER A 124 8.68 -7.10 16.54
N ARG A 125 7.65 -6.48 17.14
CA ARG A 125 6.71 -7.11 18.08
C ARG A 125 5.46 -7.66 17.38
N SER A 126 5.40 -7.59 16.06
CA SER A 126 4.29 -8.17 15.30
C SER A 126 4.20 -9.68 15.55
N PRO A 127 3.00 -10.27 15.59
CA PRO A 127 2.85 -11.73 15.55
C PRO A 127 3.33 -12.36 14.22
N ASN A 128 3.47 -11.56 13.15
CA ASN A 128 3.90 -12.02 11.83
C ASN A 128 4.78 -10.97 11.12
N PRO A 129 5.98 -10.65 11.63
CA PRO A 129 6.78 -9.54 11.12
C PRO A 129 7.14 -9.68 9.63
N GLY A 130 7.32 -10.90 9.13
CA GLY A 130 7.56 -11.18 7.71
C GLY A 130 6.36 -10.98 6.79
N GLY A 131 5.17 -10.69 7.32
CA GLY A 131 3.98 -10.36 6.52
C GLY A 131 3.88 -8.88 6.14
N MET A 132 4.91 -8.08 6.44
CA MET A 132 4.98 -6.66 6.07
C MET A 132 5.01 -6.52 4.56
N LEU A 133 4.11 -5.70 3.99
CA LEU A 133 4.04 -5.55 2.54
C LEU A 133 5.00 -4.49 2.02
N ASN A 134 5.31 -3.46 2.81
CA ASN A 134 6.25 -2.44 2.36
C ASN A 134 6.82 -1.60 3.51
N GLY A 135 7.85 -2.07 4.20
CA GLY A 135 8.50 -1.42 5.34
C GLY A 135 9.36 -0.19 5.03
N SER A 136 8.91 0.70 4.14
CA SER A 136 9.65 1.90 3.76
C SER A 136 9.86 2.87 4.93
N GLY A 137 10.90 3.70 4.85
CA GLY A 137 11.16 4.75 5.83
C GLY A 137 10.21 5.94 5.68
N ILE A 138 10.63 6.96 4.95
CA ILE A 138 9.88 8.22 4.76
C ILE A 138 9.34 8.30 3.33
N ARG A 139 8.06 8.68 3.19
CA ARG A 139 7.39 8.88 1.90
C ARG A 139 6.91 10.31 1.74
N LEU A 140 7.23 10.92 0.59
CA LEU A 140 6.61 12.15 0.09
C LEU A 140 5.65 11.77 -1.04
N GLU A 141 4.38 12.08 -0.86
CA GLU A 141 3.28 11.65 -1.74
C GLU A 141 2.10 12.60 -1.55
N SER A 142 1.33 12.94 -2.59
CA SER A 142 0.10 13.74 -2.41
C SER A 142 -0.93 13.54 -3.51
N ASP A 143 -2.18 13.24 -3.14
CA ASP A 143 -3.35 13.32 -4.04
C ASP A 143 -4.15 14.62 -3.82
N ARG A 144 -3.53 15.60 -3.16
CA ARG A 144 -4.16 16.87 -2.76
C ARG A 144 -3.34 18.10 -3.17
N GLY A 145 -2.34 17.89 -4.04
CA GLY A 145 -1.30 18.87 -4.33
C GLY A 145 -0.32 19.01 -3.15
N GLY A 146 0.90 19.40 -3.45
CA GLY A 146 1.96 19.48 -2.47
C GLY A 146 3.32 19.60 -3.12
N SER A 147 4.12 20.51 -2.60
CA SER A 147 5.44 20.82 -3.13
C SER A 147 6.33 21.36 -2.01
N GLY A 148 7.63 21.20 -2.17
CA GLY A 148 8.65 21.77 -1.28
C GLY A 148 8.70 21.13 0.11
N ALA A 149 8.27 19.88 0.30
CA ALA A 149 8.48 19.22 1.60
C ALA A 149 9.97 18.97 1.86
N GLU A 150 10.35 19.12 3.13
CA GLU A 150 11.71 18.94 3.61
C GLU A 150 11.84 17.67 4.46
N ILE A 151 12.88 16.87 4.20
CA ILE A 151 13.37 15.82 5.10
C ILE A 151 14.74 16.25 5.58
N ARG A 152 14.91 16.55 6.86
CA ARG A 152 16.16 17.09 7.37
C ARG A 152 16.58 16.53 8.72
N ASN A 153 17.89 16.41 8.92
CA ASN A 153 18.48 15.92 10.18
C ASN A 153 17.98 14.52 10.60
N CYS A 154 17.47 13.72 9.67
CA CYS A 154 16.85 12.43 9.98
C CYS A 154 17.84 11.27 9.94
N ASP A 155 17.50 10.21 10.66
CA ASP A 155 18.17 8.91 10.60
C ASP A 155 17.15 7.87 10.10
N VAL A 156 17.41 7.29 8.93
CA VAL A 156 16.54 6.29 8.29
C VAL A 156 17.29 4.97 8.18
N ARG A 157 16.72 3.86 8.65
CA ARG A 157 17.28 2.52 8.47
C ARG A 157 16.22 1.53 8.02
N VAL A 158 16.55 0.75 7.00
CA VAL A 158 15.78 -0.41 6.57
C VAL A 158 16.69 -1.66 6.58
N GLY A 159 16.37 -2.60 7.46
CA GLY A 159 17.11 -3.84 7.70
C GLY A 159 17.02 -4.84 6.54
N PRO A 160 17.94 -5.82 6.45
CA PRO A 160 18.15 -6.65 5.26
C PRO A 160 16.99 -7.59 4.89
N ASN A 161 16.12 -7.96 5.85
CA ASN A 161 15.03 -8.91 5.64
C ASN A 161 13.67 -8.23 5.44
N VAL A 162 13.64 -6.91 5.32
CA VAL A 162 12.41 -6.12 5.17
C VAL A 162 11.99 -6.13 3.70
N ASP A 163 10.72 -6.41 3.43
CA ASP A 163 10.12 -6.10 2.14
C ASP A 163 9.92 -4.58 2.03
N ALA A 164 10.69 -3.91 1.18
CA ALA A 164 10.62 -2.46 1.00
C ALA A 164 11.20 -2.03 -0.35
N ASP A 165 10.47 -1.15 -1.03
CA ASP A 165 10.94 -0.55 -2.28
C ASP A 165 11.95 0.58 -2.07
N GLY A 166 11.92 1.22 -0.88
CA GLY A 166 12.62 2.47 -0.66
C GLY A 166 12.92 2.81 0.79
N GLY A 167 14.11 3.34 1.08
CA GLY A 167 14.40 4.01 2.36
C GLY A 167 13.66 5.35 2.47
N ILE A 168 13.91 6.24 1.50
CA ILE A 168 13.13 7.46 1.27
C ILE A 168 12.53 7.39 -0.13
N GLN A 169 11.23 7.65 -0.25
CA GLN A 169 10.53 7.67 -1.54
C GLN A 169 9.87 9.01 -1.79
N VAL A 170 10.06 9.55 -2.99
CA VAL A 170 9.27 10.65 -3.54
C VAL A 170 8.43 10.08 -4.68
N PHE A 171 7.12 10.09 -4.50
CA PHE A 171 6.17 9.53 -5.47
C PHE A 171 5.97 10.48 -6.66
N GLY A 172 5.45 9.94 -7.78
CA GLY A 172 5.22 10.72 -8.99
C GLY A 172 4.16 11.80 -8.82
N ASN A 173 3.19 11.58 -7.93
CA ASN A 173 2.22 12.60 -7.52
C ASN A 173 2.78 13.61 -6.49
N TYR A 174 4.10 13.77 -6.40
CA TYR A 174 4.73 14.77 -5.54
C TYR A 174 5.75 15.60 -6.33
N GLU A 175 5.67 16.91 -6.18
CA GLU A 175 6.46 17.91 -6.92
C GLU A 175 7.89 18.04 -6.37
N ASP A 176 8.44 19.27 -6.30
CA ASP A 176 9.77 19.56 -5.76
C ASP A 176 9.92 19.13 -4.29
N PHE A 177 11.16 18.81 -3.89
CA PHE A 177 11.46 18.35 -2.54
C PHE A 177 12.91 18.65 -2.13
N THR A 178 13.16 18.62 -0.82
CA THR A 178 14.49 18.82 -0.25
C THR A 178 14.82 17.74 0.78
N ILE A 179 16.01 17.16 0.69
CA ILE A 179 16.58 16.22 1.66
C ILE A 179 17.94 16.77 2.11
N GLU A 180 18.07 17.11 3.39
CA GLU A 180 19.29 17.72 3.93
C GLU A 180 19.80 17.06 5.22
N ASN A 181 21.11 16.97 5.39
CA ASN A 181 21.75 16.51 6.64
C ASN A 181 21.19 15.18 7.17
N THR A 182 20.79 14.29 6.26
CA THR A 182 20.03 13.06 6.58
C THR A 182 20.88 11.83 6.27
N ARG A 183 20.78 10.80 7.11
CA ARG A 183 21.51 9.54 6.96
C ARG A 183 20.54 8.41 6.66
N VAL A 184 20.84 7.59 5.66
CA VAL A 184 20.00 6.47 5.21
C VAL A 184 20.84 5.20 5.15
N GLU A 185 20.50 4.18 5.95
CA GLU A 185 21.02 2.83 5.79
C GLU A 185 19.97 1.95 5.12
N PHE A 186 20.30 1.36 3.98
CA PHE A 186 19.37 0.51 3.24
C PHE A 186 20.03 -0.79 2.79
N ASN A 187 19.45 -1.90 3.22
CA ASN A 187 20.00 -3.24 3.08
C ASN A 187 19.15 -4.22 2.21
N PRO A 188 17.81 -4.06 2.06
CA PRO A 188 17.02 -4.89 1.14
C PRO A 188 17.38 -4.71 -0.34
N HIS A 189 16.84 -5.59 -1.19
CA HIS A 189 16.82 -5.36 -2.63
C HIS A 189 15.77 -4.29 -2.97
N GLY A 190 16.22 -3.06 -3.20
CA GLY A 190 15.35 -1.89 -3.45
C GLY A 190 16.19 -0.62 -3.65
N TYR A 191 15.64 0.56 -3.39
CA TYR A 191 16.35 1.83 -3.53
C TYR A 191 16.61 2.46 -2.16
N SER A 192 17.81 2.99 -1.89
CA SER A 192 18.03 3.73 -0.64
C SER A 192 17.22 5.02 -0.65
N ILE A 193 17.27 5.75 -1.76
CA ILE A 193 16.44 6.92 -2.04
C ILE A 193 15.93 6.78 -3.48
N ARG A 194 14.62 6.91 -3.69
CA ARG A 194 14.03 6.95 -5.03
C ARG A 194 13.13 8.17 -5.19
N ALA A 195 13.46 9.02 -6.15
CA ALA A 195 12.58 10.07 -6.63
C ALA A 195 12.01 9.64 -8.00
N LYS A 196 10.74 9.21 -7.98
CA LYS A 196 10.04 8.71 -9.17
C LYS A 196 9.72 9.84 -10.14
N SER A 197 9.55 9.49 -11.41
CA SER A 197 9.07 10.38 -12.46
C SER A 197 7.79 11.09 -12.01
N PRO A 198 7.71 12.42 -12.13
CA PRO A 198 6.53 13.16 -11.71
C PRO A 198 5.37 12.92 -12.70
N ASN A 199 4.15 12.87 -12.17
CA ASN A 199 2.91 12.74 -12.95
C ASN A 199 2.59 14.06 -13.69
N GLY A 200 3.01 15.18 -13.12
CA GLY A 200 2.80 16.53 -13.64
C GLY A 200 4.04 17.13 -14.30
N SER A 201 3.84 18.23 -15.02
CA SER A 201 4.90 19.08 -15.53
C SER A 201 5.05 20.33 -14.66
N GLY A 202 6.27 20.68 -14.26
CA GLY A 202 6.48 21.84 -13.38
C GLY A 202 7.92 21.92 -12.87
N ASP A 203 8.12 22.73 -11.83
CA ASP A 203 9.35 22.66 -11.05
C ASP A 203 9.27 21.45 -10.12
N VAL A 204 9.86 20.35 -10.58
CA VAL A 204 9.81 19.01 -9.95
C VAL A 204 11.19 18.58 -9.42
N GLY A 205 12.17 19.49 -9.53
CA GLY A 205 13.56 19.24 -9.19
C GLY A 205 13.76 18.91 -7.72
N GLY A 206 14.71 18.03 -7.44
CA GLY A 206 15.07 17.66 -6.07
C GLY A 206 16.33 18.37 -5.58
N THR A 207 16.43 18.58 -4.28
CA THR A 207 17.69 18.97 -3.62
C THR A 207 18.12 17.91 -2.61
N LEU A 208 19.31 17.34 -2.79
CA LEU A 208 19.98 16.48 -1.82
C LEU A 208 21.27 17.16 -1.36
N ARG A 209 21.38 17.52 -0.08
CA ARG A 209 22.58 18.17 0.47
C ARG A 209 23.04 17.54 1.77
N ASN A 210 24.34 17.25 1.89
CA ASN A 210 24.90 16.61 3.09
C ASN A 210 24.18 15.31 3.45
N VAL A 211 23.73 14.55 2.43
CA VAL A 211 23.04 13.28 2.61
C VAL A 211 24.06 12.15 2.63
N SER A 212 23.95 11.26 3.62
CA SER A 212 24.75 10.05 3.70
C SER A 212 23.89 8.83 3.42
N VAL A 213 24.34 7.96 2.53
CA VAL A 213 23.68 6.70 2.20
C VAL A 213 24.67 5.57 2.47
N THR A 214 24.31 4.61 3.31
CA THR A 214 25.08 3.41 3.64
C THR A 214 24.24 2.15 3.45
N GLY A 215 24.85 0.98 3.56
CA GLY A 215 24.15 -0.31 3.51
C GLY A 215 24.67 -1.21 2.38
N ASN A 216 24.20 -2.45 2.38
CA ASN A 216 24.72 -3.52 1.53
C ASN A 216 23.72 -4.07 0.51
N ALA A 217 22.65 -3.32 0.22
CA ALA A 217 21.68 -3.67 -0.82
C ALA A 217 22.36 -4.10 -2.12
N THR A 218 21.87 -5.19 -2.71
CA THR A 218 22.40 -5.75 -3.96
C THR A 218 21.45 -5.44 -5.13
N GLY A 219 21.95 -5.45 -6.37
CA GLY A 219 21.16 -5.09 -7.56
C GLY A 219 20.75 -3.62 -7.60
N LEU A 220 20.03 -3.17 -8.64
CA LEU A 220 19.44 -1.82 -8.76
C LEU A 220 20.39 -0.63 -8.46
N VAL A 221 19.85 0.47 -7.91
CA VAL A 221 20.53 1.75 -7.70
C VAL A 221 20.36 2.21 -6.25
N GLY A 222 21.42 2.73 -5.62
CA GLY A 222 21.38 3.33 -4.28
C GLY A 222 20.46 4.55 -4.24
N VAL A 223 20.81 5.59 -5.00
CA VAL A 223 20.00 6.80 -5.17
C VAL A 223 19.56 6.90 -6.63
N LEU A 224 18.26 6.81 -6.89
CA LEU A 224 17.68 6.94 -8.22
C LEU A 224 16.80 8.18 -8.31
N ILE A 225 17.04 9.03 -9.31
CA ILE A 225 16.25 10.21 -9.62
C ILE A 225 15.82 10.13 -11.08
N GLU A 226 14.51 10.15 -11.32
CA GLU A 226 13.88 9.91 -12.63
C GLU A 226 13.06 11.15 -13.04
N ASP A 227 13.28 11.67 -14.25
CA ASP A 227 12.50 12.74 -14.90
C ASP A 227 12.36 14.03 -14.07
N ARG A 228 13.37 14.36 -13.27
CA ARG A 228 13.38 15.55 -12.39
C ARG A 228 14.54 16.48 -12.77
N PRO A 229 14.34 17.38 -13.75
CA PRO A 229 15.36 18.35 -14.15
C PRO A 229 15.71 19.32 -13.02
N ASN A 230 16.81 20.06 -13.19
CA ASN A 230 17.31 21.07 -12.24
C ASN A 230 17.59 20.50 -10.83
N THR A 231 17.84 19.20 -10.72
CA THR A 231 18.14 18.55 -9.45
C THR A 231 19.56 18.86 -8.99
N THR A 232 19.74 19.13 -7.70
CA THR A 232 21.06 19.33 -7.09
C THR A 232 21.38 18.19 -6.13
N VAL A 233 22.51 17.50 -6.36
CA VAL A 233 23.13 16.58 -5.42
C VAL A 233 24.47 17.17 -4.99
N ALA A 234 24.59 17.63 -3.75
CA ALA A 234 25.79 18.35 -3.30
C ALA A 234 26.28 17.88 -1.92
N ASN A 235 27.59 17.70 -1.77
CA ASN A 235 28.22 17.29 -0.51
C ASN A 235 27.65 15.98 0.06
N CYS A 236 27.24 15.06 -0.81
CA CYS A 236 26.67 13.78 -0.38
C CYS A 236 27.77 12.70 -0.24
N CYS A 237 27.46 11.65 0.51
CA CYS A 237 28.30 10.47 0.62
C CYS A 237 27.44 9.22 0.42
N ILE A 238 27.66 8.49 -0.66
CA ILE A 238 26.90 7.28 -1.00
C ILE A 238 27.86 6.09 -0.97
N GLN A 239 27.71 5.22 0.01
CA GLN A 239 28.44 3.96 0.17
C GLN A 239 27.45 2.80 0.11
N GLN A 240 27.28 2.24 -1.09
CA GLN A 240 26.33 1.17 -1.37
C GLN A 240 27.08 0.05 -2.11
N THR A 241 27.85 -0.70 -1.33
CA THR A 241 28.89 -1.63 -1.83
C THR A 241 28.38 -3.07 -2.02
N GLY A 242 27.08 -3.30 -1.85
CA GLY A 242 26.48 -4.58 -2.25
C GLY A 242 26.63 -4.79 -3.77
N GLY A 243 26.76 -6.04 -4.21
CA GLY A 243 27.15 -6.49 -5.56
C GLY A 243 27.01 -5.51 -6.75
N SER A 244 26.11 -5.81 -7.69
CA SER A 244 25.94 -5.09 -8.98
C SER A 244 25.32 -3.69 -8.89
N ARG A 245 25.55 -2.99 -7.77
CA ARG A 245 24.87 -1.74 -7.41
C ARG A 245 25.44 -0.54 -8.16
N THR A 246 24.54 0.27 -8.74
CA THR A 246 24.88 1.65 -9.12
C THR A 246 24.71 2.56 -7.90
N GLY A 247 25.67 3.41 -7.58
CA GLY A 247 25.60 4.28 -6.40
C GLY A 247 24.52 5.37 -6.56
N LEU A 248 24.69 6.22 -7.57
CA LEU A 248 23.78 7.30 -7.95
C LEU A 248 23.40 7.17 -9.42
N ALA A 249 22.11 7.26 -9.74
CA ALA A 249 21.64 7.37 -11.12
C ALA A 249 20.71 8.57 -11.28
N LEU A 250 20.96 9.36 -12.33
CA LEU A 250 20.09 10.42 -12.81
C LEU A 250 19.61 10.08 -14.22
N ASP A 251 18.32 9.83 -14.37
CA ASP A 251 17.68 9.46 -15.62
C ASP A 251 16.75 10.62 -16.05
N ASN A 252 16.98 11.20 -17.23
CA ASN A 252 16.26 12.37 -17.76
C ASN A 252 16.22 13.60 -16.83
N CYS A 253 17.37 13.94 -16.26
CA CYS A 253 17.51 15.04 -15.29
C CYS A 253 18.31 16.22 -15.86
N ASP A 254 17.86 16.81 -16.97
CA ASP A 254 18.54 17.97 -17.59
C ASP A 254 18.74 19.15 -16.62
N GLY A 255 19.83 19.90 -16.78
CA GLY A 255 20.13 21.09 -15.97
C GLY A 255 20.56 20.77 -14.53
N SER A 256 20.68 19.48 -14.19
CA SER A 256 21.06 19.03 -12.85
C SER A 256 22.55 19.15 -12.59
N GLN A 257 22.95 19.04 -11.32
CA GLN A 257 24.35 19.03 -10.92
C GLN A 257 24.63 18.00 -9.82
N VAL A 258 25.79 17.37 -9.90
CA VAL A 258 26.37 16.55 -8.85
C VAL A 258 27.73 17.13 -8.48
N VAL A 259 27.87 17.62 -7.25
CA VAL A 259 29.05 18.36 -6.80
C VAL A 259 29.54 17.85 -5.44
N ASP A 260 30.86 17.83 -5.25
CA ASP A 260 31.51 17.53 -3.96
C ASP A 260 31.04 16.22 -3.30
N THR A 261 30.73 15.20 -4.10
CA THR A 261 30.05 13.99 -3.65
C THR A 261 30.96 12.76 -3.72
N THR A 262 30.96 11.96 -2.66
CA THR A 262 31.61 10.65 -2.62
C THR A 262 30.61 9.56 -2.98
N ILE A 263 30.93 8.66 -3.91
CA ILE A 263 30.06 7.60 -4.40
C ILE A 263 30.86 6.30 -4.53
N ASN A 264 30.89 5.51 -3.46
CA ASN A 264 31.51 4.19 -3.40
C ASN A 264 30.45 3.11 -3.60
N ALA A 265 30.43 2.46 -4.77
CA ALA A 265 29.41 1.47 -5.13
C ALA A 265 30.02 0.22 -5.77
N GLY A 266 29.29 -0.90 -5.70
CA GLY A 266 29.82 -2.20 -6.12
C GLY A 266 30.01 -2.40 -7.63
N ALA A 267 29.26 -1.69 -8.49
CA ALA A 267 29.39 -1.79 -9.94
C ALA A 267 29.72 -0.46 -10.64
N GLN A 268 28.90 0.57 -10.43
CA GLN A 268 29.08 1.87 -11.07
C GLN A 268 28.83 2.96 -10.03
N ALA A 269 29.78 3.86 -9.84
CA ALA A 269 29.61 4.97 -8.91
C ALA A 269 28.42 5.85 -9.33
N LEU A 270 28.49 6.45 -10.52
CA LEU A 270 27.50 7.38 -11.05
C LEU A 270 27.05 6.97 -12.45
N ARG A 271 25.74 7.00 -12.69
CA ARG A 271 25.12 6.86 -14.02
C ARG A 271 24.29 8.09 -14.36
N VAL A 272 24.49 8.61 -15.57
CA VAL A 272 23.61 9.64 -16.16
C VAL A 272 23.04 9.06 -17.44
N ARG A 273 21.71 9.07 -17.57
CA ARG A 273 20.99 8.59 -18.76
C ARG A 273 20.09 9.70 -19.28
N ASN A 274 20.17 9.97 -20.59
CA ASN A 274 19.28 10.91 -21.29
C ASN A 274 19.18 12.30 -20.62
N GLY A 275 20.28 12.88 -20.14
CA GLY A 275 20.25 14.22 -19.56
C GLY A 275 21.63 14.89 -19.49
N SER A 276 21.65 16.22 -19.52
CA SER A 276 22.83 17.06 -19.35
C SER A 276 23.01 17.42 -17.86
N VAL A 277 23.98 16.78 -17.21
CA VAL A 277 24.26 16.94 -15.78
C VAL A 277 25.68 17.47 -15.57
N ASN A 278 25.82 18.54 -14.80
CA ASN A 278 27.12 19.11 -14.43
C ASN A 278 27.76 18.30 -13.30
N LEU A 279 28.92 17.71 -13.56
CA LEU A 279 29.64 16.87 -12.59
C LEU A 279 30.93 17.55 -12.15
N SER A 280 31.15 17.67 -10.83
CA SER A 280 32.41 18.20 -10.30
C SER A 280 32.79 17.58 -8.95
N ASN A 281 34.08 17.36 -8.74
CA ASN A 281 34.66 16.83 -7.49
C ASN A 281 33.99 15.52 -6.99
N ILE A 282 33.79 14.56 -7.91
CA ILE A 282 33.24 13.24 -7.59
C ILE A 282 34.35 12.30 -7.14
N ARG A 283 34.16 11.63 -6.00
CA ARG A 283 35.10 10.62 -5.48
C ARG A 283 34.46 9.25 -5.50
N GLU A 284 35.06 8.27 -6.17
CA GLU A 284 34.46 6.93 -6.30
C GLU A 284 34.87 5.94 -5.18
N SER A 285 35.50 6.46 -4.13
CA SER A 285 35.91 5.68 -2.97
C SER A 285 35.85 6.53 -1.71
N GLY A 286 35.67 5.87 -0.57
CA GLY A 286 35.52 6.50 0.74
C GLY A 286 34.55 5.75 1.64
N THR A 287 34.42 6.24 2.86
CA THR A 287 33.46 5.73 3.86
C THR A 287 32.45 6.80 4.18
N CYS A 288 31.21 6.39 4.38
CA CYS A 288 30.09 7.29 4.66
C CYS A 288 29.57 7.08 6.08
N PRO A 289 29.12 8.14 6.77
CA PRO A 289 28.56 8.02 8.10
C PRO A 289 27.22 7.28 8.06
N ALA A 290 27.10 6.20 8.82
CA ALA A 290 25.85 5.45 9.00
C ALA A 290 24.89 6.18 9.96
N PRO A 291 23.58 5.86 9.95
CA PRO A 291 22.61 6.43 10.87
C PRO A 291 22.99 6.26 12.34
N ASN A 292 22.62 7.24 13.16
CA ASN A 292 22.76 7.18 14.61
C ASN A 292 21.41 6.81 15.25
N LEU A 293 21.18 5.51 15.42
CA LEU A 293 19.92 5.02 15.97
C LEU A 293 19.96 5.11 17.49
N GLY A 294 19.05 5.89 18.06
CA GLY A 294 18.79 5.83 19.51
C GLY A 294 18.16 4.49 19.89
N SER A 295 18.44 3.98 21.09
CA SER A 295 17.66 2.89 21.67
C SER A 295 16.21 3.36 21.86
N SER A 296 15.22 2.57 21.42
CA SER A 296 13.82 2.88 21.76
C SER A 296 13.68 2.96 23.28
N SER A 297 13.02 4.01 23.77
CA SER A 297 12.93 4.31 25.21
C SER A 297 11.91 3.43 25.95
N TYR A 298 11.33 2.42 25.29
CA TYR A 298 10.30 1.56 25.84
C TYR A 298 10.85 0.17 26.19
N THR A 299 11.11 -0.06 27.48
CA THR A 299 11.35 -1.38 28.05
C THR A 299 10.02 -1.97 28.55
N GLY A 300 9.19 -2.49 27.65
CA GLY A 300 7.85 -2.98 27.98
C GLY A 300 7.72 -4.49 28.07
N GLY A 301 7.96 -5.02 29.27
CA GLY A 301 7.22 -6.12 29.89
C GLY A 301 7.10 -7.46 29.15
N THR A 302 8.11 -8.32 29.26
CA THR A 302 7.91 -9.77 29.21
C THR A 302 7.15 -10.21 30.46
N SER A 303 5.81 -10.20 30.41
CA SER A 303 5.01 -10.95 31.36
C SER A 303 5.01 -12.43 30.96
N GLY A 304 6.14 -13.09 31.15
CA GLY A 304 6.26 -14.54 31.17
C GLY A 304 6.49 -14.98 32.61
N SER A 305 5.46 -15.54 33.24
CA SER A 305 5.60 -16.24 34.52
C SER A 305 6.75 -17.24 34.45
N ASN A 306 7.74 -17.08 35.33
CA ASN A 306 8.47 -18.20 35.92
C ASN A 306 9.05 -17.72 37.25
N ASP A 307 8.26 -17.92 38.30
CA ASP A 307 8.79 -18.09 39.64
C ASP A 307 9.51 -19.44 39.70
N SER A 308 10.84 -19.41 39.80
CA SER A 308 11.63 -20.20 40.76
C SER A 308 13.11 -20.25 40.39
N GLY A 309 13.96 -19.80 41.30
CA GLY A 309 15.28 -20.39 41.52
C GLY A 309 16.47 -19.64 40.90
N GLY A 310 17.02 -18.70 41.65
CA GLY A 310 18.32 -18.11 41.32
C GLY A 310 19.49 -19.07 41.54
N THR A 311 20.56 -18.88 40.77
CA THR A 311 21.93 -18.69 41.30
C THR A 311 22.84 -18.22 40.18
N ALA A 312 23.67 -17.23 40.50
CA ALA A 312 24.66 -16.64 39.63
C ALA A 312 25.96 -17.47 39.61
N SER A 313 26.64 -17.51 38.47
CA SER A 313 28.10 -17.52 38.39
C SER A 313 28.59 -17.25 36.97
N ASN A 314 29.56 -16.34 36.85
CA ASN A 314 30.61 -16.23 35.81
C ASN A 314 31.13 -17.63 35.41
N ASP A 315 31.66 -17.88 34.21
CA ASP A 315 32.91 -17.32 33.67
C ASP A 315 33.14 -17.84 32.23
N SER A 316 34.22 -17.36 31.66
CA SER A 316 34.64 -17.21 30.27
C SER A 316 35.15 -18.46 29.55
N SER A 317 35.21 -18.31 28.21
CA SER A 317 36.24 -18.81 27.27
C SER A 317 36.31 -20.30 26.91
N GLY A 318 36.62 -20.58 25.64
CA GLY A 318 37.25 -21.84 25.23
C GLY A 318 36.83 -22.34 23.85
N ASN A 319 37.80 -22.31 22.94
CA ASN A 319 37.75 -22.69 21.53
C ASN A 319 37.86 -24.21 21.30
N ASP A 320 37.66 -24.62 20.04
CA ASP A 320 38.25 -25.76 19.32
C ASP A 320 37.53 -27.14 19.22
N SER A 321 36.95 -27.33 18.02
CA SER A 321 37.29 -28.29 16.96
C SER A 321 37.06 -29.81 17.06
N ASP A 322 36.51 -30.31 15.94
CA ASP A 322 36.68 -31.61 15.26
C ASP A 322 36.15 -32.91 15.91
N SER A 323 35.23 -33.58 15.20
CA SER A 323 35.61 -34.69 14.31
C SER A 323 34.40 -35.34 13.61
N THR A 324 34.69 -35.80 12.40
CA THR A 324 33.88 -36.56 11.44
C THR A 324 33.67 -38.02 11.85
N ASN A 325 32.54 -38.64 11.46
CA ASN A 325 32.53 -39.74 10.49
C ASN A 325 31.13 -40.35 10.28
N GLU A 326 31.00 -40.85 9.05
CA GLU A 326 29.86 -41.43 8.34
C GLU A 326 29.51 -42.88 8.72
N ASP A 327 28.40 -43.32 8.11
CA ASP A 327 28.08 -44.68 7.63
C ASP A 327 27.38 -45.62 8.64
N SER A 328 26.37 -46.44 8.31
CA SER A 328 25.80 -46.91 7.04
C SER A 328 24.33 -47.35 7.24
N SER A 329 23.66 -47.52 6.11
CA SER A 329 22.35 -48.13 5.79
C SER A 329 22.14 -49.59 6.34
N VAL A 330 20.96 -50.21 6.30
CA VAL A 330 20.37 -50.91 5.13
C VAL A 330 19.00 -51.57 5.50
N ASP A 331 18.02 -51.42 4.60
CA ASP A 331 16.87 -52.26 4.15
C ASP A 331 15.79 -52.83 5.12
N ASP A 332 14.49 -52.83 4.74
CA ASP A 332 13.95 -53.74 3.70
C ASP A 332 12.53 -53.39 3.19
N SER A 333 12.39 -53.55 1.86
CA SER A 333 11.26 -53.96 0.99
C SER A 333 9.80 -53.51 1.29
N SER A 334 9.13 -52.73 0.43
CA SER A 334 8.47 -53.07 -0.87
C SER A 334 7.23 -54.00 -0.68
N ASN A 335 6.09 -53.85 -1.36
CA ASN A 335 5.91 -53.70 -2.80
C ASN A 335 4.41 -53.48 -3.19
N ASP A 336 4.18 -52.82 -4.35
CA ASP A 336 3.12 -53.02 -5.39
C ASP A 336 1.62 -53.03 -5.05
N SER A 337 0.67 -52.62 -5.91
CA SER A 337 0.60 -51.83 -7.16
C SER A 337 -0.89 -51.80 -7.59
N SER A 338 -1.34 -50.69 -8.19
CA SER A 338 -2.41 -50.47 -9.23
C SER A 338 -3.66 -51.40 -9.31
N SER A 339 -4.89 -50.97 -9.64
CA SER A 339 -5.31 -50.14 -10.79
C SER A 339 -6.84 -49.88 -10.82
N ASP A 340 -7.21 -48.78 -11.50
CA ASP A 340 -8.33 -48.58 -12.47
C ASP A 340 -9.85 -48.64 -12.14
N ARG A 341 -10.49 -47.49 -12.44
CA ARG A 341 -11.67 -47.21 -13.33
C ARG A 341 -13.12 -47.60 -12.96
N GLY A 342 -14.00 -46.58 -13.06
CA GLY A 342 -15.20 -46.65 -13.94
C GLY A 342 -16.60 -46.46 -13.32
N SER A 343 -17.12 -45.23 -13.42
CA SER A 343 -18.43 -44.80 -14.00
C SER A 343 -19.81 -45.39 -13.61
N ASP A 344 -20.76 -44.45 -13.48
CA ASP A 344 -22.18 -44.41 -13.95
C ASP A 344 -23.39 -44.68 -13.01
N ASN A 345 -24.08 -43.57 -12.70
CA ASN A 345 -25.41 -43.14 -13.21
C ASN A 345 -26.75 -43.48 -12.48
N SER A 346 -27.62 -42.44 -12.50
CA SER A 346 -29.10 -42.38 -12.51
C SER A 346 -29.86 -42.58 -11.18
N SER A 347 -31.05 -42.03 -10.92
CA SER A 347 -31.91 -40.89 -11.35
C SER A 347 -33.26 -41.11 -10.66
N SER A 348 -33.99 -40.09 -10.19
CA SER A 348 -35.47 -39.99 -10.33
C SER A 348 -36.08 -38.73 -9.68
N ASN A 349 -36.92 -38.06 -10.47
CA ASN A 349 -37.86 -36.98 -10.14
C ASN A 349 -39.01 -37.43 -9.21
N ASP A 350 -39.59 -36.49 -8.45
CA ASP A 350 -41.03 -36.15 -8.54
C ASP A 350 -41.29 -34.73 -8.00
N GLY A 351 -42.24 -34.02 -8.60
CA GLY A 351 -42.48 -32.59 -8.40
C GLY A 351 -43.80 -32.24 -7.71
N SER A 352 -43.91 -30.96 -7.33
CA SER A 352 -45.06 -30.05 -7.51
C SER A 352 -45.28 -29.11 -6.31
N SER A 353 -45.16 -27.82 -6.62
CA SER A 353 -45.91 -26.66 -6.11
C SER A 353 -46.04 -26.45 -4.60
N ASP A 354 -45.34 -25.42 -4.10
CA ASP A 354 -45.97 -24.29 -3.43
C ASP A 354 -45.10 -23.04 -3.66
N GLN A 355 -45.72 -21.98 -4.17
CA GLN A 355 -45.16 -20.63 -4.15
C GLN A 355 -45.57 -19.99 -2.83
N ASP A 356 -44.60 -19.53 -2.04
CA ASP A 356 -44.59 -18.16 -1.53
C ASP A 356 -43.23 -17.79 -0.90
N THR A 357 -42.67 -16.72 -1.47
CA THR A 357 -41.81 -15.69 -0.86
C THR A 357 -40.72 -16.10 0.13
N ASP A 358 -39.52 -16.38 -0.37
CA ASP A 358 -38.24 -16.10 0.32
C ASP A 358 -37.02 -16.17 -0.64
N ALA A 359 -37.27 -16.16 -1.96
CA ALA A 359 -36.21 -16.22 -2.96
C ALA A 359 -35.70 -14.80 -3.27
N GLU A 360 -34.71 -14.34 -2.51
CA GLU A 360 -33.70 -13.36 -2.95
C GLU A 360 -32.79 -13.00 -1.77
N LYS A 361 -31.92 -13.93 -1.33
CA LYS A 361 -30.96 -13.55 -0.31
C LYS A 361 -29.57 -14.15 -0.34
N ASN A 362 -29.18 -14.85 -1.39
CA ASN A 362 -27.77 -15.09 -1.71
C ASN A 362 -27.69 -15.46 -3.20
N PRO A 363 -26.65 -15.01 -3.92
CA PRO A 363 -26.34 -15.62 -5.21
C PRO A 363 -26.01 -17.11 -5.04
N PRO A 364 -26.10 -17.91 -6.13
CA PRO A 364 -25.58 -19.27 -6.15
C PRO A 364 -24.13 -19.32 -5.67
N ASP A 365 -23.69 -20.45 -5.10
CA ASP A 365 -22.31 -20.66 -4.61
C ASP A 365 -21.25 -20.58 -5.75
N ASP A 366 -21.67 -20.30 -6.99
CA ASP A 366 -20.89 -20.28 -8.22
C ASP A 366 -21.29 -19.14 -9.20
N ALA A 367 -21.77 -17.99 -8.72
CA ALA A 367 -22.11 -16.87 -9.60
C ALA A 367 -20.87 -16.31 -10.33
N ASP A 368 -20.94 -16.19 -11.64
CA ASP A 368 -19.90 -15.59 -12.47
C ASP A 368 -20.10 -14.07 -12.58
N LEU A 369 -19.07 -13.32 -12.23
CA LEU A 369 -18.89 -11.90 -12.47
C LEU A 369 -18.09 -11.72 -13.75
N VAL A 370 -18.65 -11.05 -14.75
CA VAL A 370 -17.92 -10.73 -15.98
C VAL A 370 -17.72 -9.22 -16.10
N ILE A 371 -16.48 -8.84 -16.39
CA ILE A 371 -16.06 -7.45 -16.59
C ILE A 371 -15.61 -7.31 -18.04
N ALA A 372 -16.17 -6.34 -18.75
CA ALA A 372 -15.90 -6.12 -20.17
C ALA A 372 -15.83 -4.64 -20.52
N ASP A 373 -14.91 -4.28 -21.42
CA ASP A 373 -14.92 -2.96 -22.07
C ASP A 373 -16.07 -2.93 -23.09
N THR A 374 -16.97 -1.96 -22.93
CA THR A 374 -18.09 -1.72 -23.85
C THR A 374 -17.71 -0.83 -25.03
N ASN A 375 -16.49 -0.28 -25.06
CA ASN A 375 -15.93 0.54 -26.13
C ASN A 375 -14.43 0.26 -26.39
N ALA A 376 -14.16 -0.77 -27.18
CA ALA A 376 -12.81 -1.23 -27.56
C ALA A 376 -11.91 -0.21 -28.32
N ALA A 377 -12.36 1.02 -28.55
CA ALA A 377 -11.53 2.10 -29.11
C ALA A 377 -10.69 2.83 -28.05
N GLY A 378 -10.93 2.57 -26.75
CA GLY A 378 -10.23 3.17 -25.61
C GLY A 378 -8.89 2.51 -25.25
N GLY A 379 -8.18 3.12 -24.29
CA GLY A 379 -7.03 2.49 -23.63
C GLY A 379 -7.48 1.43 -22.63
N ARG A 380 -6.53 0.67 -22.05
CA ARG A 380 -6.84 -0.33 -21.01
C ARG A 380 -7.53 0.35 -19.82
N ILE A 381 -8.68 -0.17 -19.42
CA ILE A 381 -9.50 0.35 -18.34
C ILE A 381 -9.26 -0.50 -17.09
N PRO A 382 -8.53 0.00 -16.07
CA PRO A 382 -8.29 -0.75 -14.85
C PRO A 382 -9.58 -0.87 -14.03
N TYR A 383 -9.71 -1.99 -13.32
CA TYR A 383 -10.78 -2.19 -12.35
C TYR A 383 -10.25 -2.88 -11.09
N GLU A 384 -11.00 -2.74 -10.01
CA GLU A 384 -10.86 -3.53 -8.79
C GLU A 384 -12.25 -3.92 -8.30
N VAL A 385 -12.42 -5.20 -7.96
CA VAL A 385 -13.66 -5.75 -7.40
C VAL A 385 -13.36 -6.49 -6.11
N ALA A 386 -14.24 -6.34 -5.12
CA ALA A 386 -14.19 -7.09 -3.88
C ALA A 386 -15.56 -7.71 -3.58
N THR A 387 -15.55 -8.92 -3.02
CA THR A 387 -16.74 -9.68 -2.67
C THR A 387 -16.75 -9.99 -1.17
N SER A 388 -17.90 -10.34 -0.61
CA SER A 388 -17.99 -10.70 0.81
C SER A 388 -17.50 -12.12 1.10
N GLY A 389 -17.47 -13.00 0.09
CA GLY A 389 -16.93 -14.36 0.13
C GLY A 389 -15.74 -14.55 -0.81
N ASP A 390 -15.36 -15.78 -1.10
CA ASP A 390 -14.21 -16.05 -1.97
C ASP A 390 -14.44 -15.54 -3.40
N ILE A 391 -13.36 -15.25 -4.11
CA ILE A 391 -13.38 -14.89 -5.54
C ILE A 391 -12.26 -15.64 -6.23
N GLU A 392 -12.53 -16.21 -7.40
CA GLU A 392 -11.55 -16.95 -8.19
C GLU A 392 -11.73 -16.68 -9.68
N LYS A 393 -10.65 -16.76 -10.45
CA LYS A 393 -10.71 -16.55 -11.89
C LYS A 393 -11.49 -17.66 -12.56
N THR A 394 -12.39 -17.29 -13.46
CA THR A 394 -13.12 -18.23 -14.30
C THR A 394 -12.91 -17.90 -15.78
N ASP A 395 -13.28 -18.84 -16.66
CA ASP A 395 -13.28 -18.65 -18.11
C ASP A 395 -14.70 -18.43 -18.65
N ALA A 396 -15.64 -18.07 -17.77
CA ALA A 396 -17.01 -17.75 -18.14
C ALA A 396 -17.07 -16.55 -19.10
N ALA A 397 -18.10 -16.51 -19.94
CA ALA A 397 -18.21 -15.58 -21.07
C ALA A 397 -16.95 -15.50 -21.98
N ARG A 398 -16.16 -16.58 -22.06
CA ARG A 398 -14.90 -16.67 -22.84
C ARG A 398 -13.80 -15.72 -22.36
N ALA A 399 -13.83 -15.35 -21.08
CA ALA A 399 -12.77 -14.60 -20.45
C ALA A 399 -11.45 -15.40 -20.41
N THR A 400 -10.33 -14.68 -20.31
CA THR A 400 -9.00 -15.29 -20.23
C THR A 400 -8.59 -15.46 -18.78
N ILE A 401 -8.17 -16.67 -18.41
CA ILE A 401 -7.44 -16.90 -17.15
C ILE A 401 -5.95 -16.72 -17.44
N ASP A 402 -5.40 -15.55 -17.15
CA ASP A 402 -3.98 -15.27 -17.35
C ASP A 402 -3.38 -14.46 -16.18
N SER A 403 -2.29 -13.73 -16.41
CA SER A 403 -1.61 -12.91 -15.40
C SER A 403 -1.83 -11.42 -15.58
N ASN A 404 -2.76 -11.00 -16.44
CA ASN A 404 -3.11 -9.59 -16.67
C ASN A 404 -4.08 -9.04 -15.62
N ASP A 405 -4.72 -9.95 -14.90
CA ASP A 405 -5.51 -9.70 -13.70
C ASP A 405 -4.94 -10.51 -12.50
N GLU A 406 -5.34 -10.18 -11.28
CA GLU A 406 -4.83 -10.76 -10.04
C GLU A 406 -5.97 -10.96 -9.04
N VAL A 407 -6.05 -12.15 -8.45
CA VAL A 407 -6.94 -12.47 -7.33
C VAL A 407 -6.11 -12.51 -6.05
N SER A 408 -6.54 -11.77 -5.03
CA SER A 408 -5.90 -11.72 -3.72
C SER A 408 -6.96 -11.72 -2.62
N GLY A 409 -7.15 -12.87 -1.97
CA GLY A 409 -8.23 -13.05 -0.99
C GLY A 409 -9.61 -13.02 -1.65
N ASN A 410 -10.48 -12.15 -1.16
CA ASN A 410 -11.84 -11.91 -1.68
C ASN A 410 -11.88 -10.70 -2.63
N SER A 411 -10.78 -10.41 -3.32
CA SER A 411 -10.70 -9.30 -4.26
C SER A 411 -9.98 -9.69 -5.52
N ALA A 412 -10.40 -9.10 -6.64
CA ALA A 412 -9.74 -9.23 -7.93
C ALA A 412 -9.46 -7.84 -8.52
N SER A 413 -8.32 -7.68 -9.17
CA SER A 413 -7.94 -6.45 -9.85
C SER A 413 -7.38 -6.77 -11.23
N GLY A 414 -7.67 -5.92 -12.21
CA GLY A 414 -7.31 -6.21 -13.58
C GLY A 414 -7.47 -5.00 -14.47
N GLY A 415 -7.68 -5.25 -15.75
CA GLY A 415 -8.03 -4.15 -16.63
C GLY A 415 -8.35 -4.61 -18.03
N VAL A 416 -9.54 -4.22 -18.46
CA VAL A 416 -10.17 -4.66 -19.69
C VAL A 416 -9.89 -3.69 -20.82
N ASN A 417 -9.89 -4.23 -22.04
CA ASN A 417 -9.95 -3.49 -23.29
C ASN A 417 -10.74 -4.37 -24.26
N SER A 418 -10.23 -4.68 -25.45
CA SER A 418 -10.80 -5.71 -26.34
C SER A 418 -10.94 -7.14 -25.75
N TRP A 419 -10.57 -7.37 -24.47
CA TRP A 419 -10.67 -8.64 -23.76
C TRP A 419 -11.54 -8.53 -22.49
N ARG A 420 -12.02 -9.66 -21.99
CA ARG A 420 -12.90 -9.78 -20.82
C ARG A 420 -12.20 -10.54 -19.70
N ASP A 421 -12.51 -10.15 -18.48
CA ASP A 421 -12.09 -10.85 -17.27
C ASP A 421 -13.33 -11.43 -16.57
N SER A 422 -13.20 -12.61 -15.98
CA SER A 422 -14.31 -13.31 -15.32
C SER A 422 -13.89 -13.91 -13.99
N TYR A 423 -14.81 -13.86 -13.02
CA TYR A 423 -14.62 -14.37 -11.69
C TYR A 423 -15.82 -15.11 -11.15
N GLY A 424 -15.62 -16.33 -10.67
CA GLY A 424 -16.57 -16.98 -9.79
C GLY A 424 -16.46 -16.35 -8.41
N TYR A 425 -17.58 -16.02 -7.77
CA TYR A 425 -17.56 -15.44 -6.43
C TYR A 425 -18.65 -15.96 -5.51
N GLU A 426 -18.33 -15.99 -4.23
CA GLU A 426 -19.29 -16.26 -3.16
C GLU A 426 -19.74 -14.96 -2.46
N GLY A 427 -20.96 -14.98 -1.93
CA GLY A 427 -21.54 -13.83 -1.25
C GLY A 427 -21.86 -12.67 -2.19
N GLU A 428 -21.73 -11.42 -1.78
CA GLU A 428 -22.13 -10.25 -2.58
C GLU A 428 -20.90 -9.44 -3.02
N ILE A 429 -21.00 -8.74 -4.14
CA ILE A 429 -20.01 -7.74 -4.56
C ILE A 429 -20.10 -6.56 -3.60
N VAL A 430 -19.08 -6.28 -2.80
CA VAL A 430 -19.10 -5.22 -1.77
C VAL A 430 -18.45 -3.91 -2.25
N GLU A 431 -17.52 -4.00 -3.20
CA GLU A 431 -16.87 -2.83 -3.78
C GLU A 431 -16.50 -3.10 -5.23
N LEU A 432 -16.73 -2.08 -6.06
CA LEU A 432 -16.36 -2.06 -7.45
C LEU A 432 -15.81 -0.68 -7.80
N GLU A 433 -14.59 -0.65 -8.32
CA GLU A 433 -13.91 0.54 -8.79
C GLU A 433 -13.53 0.39 -10.26
N VAL A 434 -13.82 1.42 -11.07
CA VAL A 434 -13.52 1.44 -12.51
C VAL A 434 -12.79 2.73 -12.88
N ASP A 435 -11.62 2.58 -13.50
CA ASP A 435 -10.82 3.62 -14.18
C ASP A 435 -10.55 4.91 -13.39
N ASP A 436 -10.50 4.83 -12.06
CA ASP A 436 -10.41 6.03 -11.24
C ASP A 436 -11.49 7.09 -11.54
N ARG A 437 -12.65 6.69 -12.08
CA ARG A 437 -13.76 7.58 -12.46
C ARG A 437 -14.90 7.56 -11.46
N ALA A 438 -15.40 6.37 -11.14
CA ALA A 438 -16.43 6.19 -10.13
C ALA A 438 -16.16 4.94 -9.29
N ILE A 439 -16.64 4.97 -8.05
CA ILE A 439 -16.65 3.83 -7.14
C ILE A 439 -18.11 3.48 -6.86
N ILE A 440 -18.48 2.24 -7.12
CA ILE A 440 -19.78 1.68 -6.77
C ILE A 440 -19.54 0.77 -5.55
N LYS A 441 -20.20 1.07 -4.44
CA LYS A 441 -20.15 0.25 -3.21
C LYS A 441 -21.51 -0.33 -2.92
N LEU A 442 -21.56 -1.63 -2.68
CA LEU A 442 -22.74 -2.31 -2.19
C LEU A 442 -22.58 -2.55 -0.69
N ASP A 443 -23.61 -2.22 0.08
CA ASP A 443 -23.69 -2.60 1.48
C ASP A 443 -24.92 -3.48 1.69
N ALA A 444 -24.68 -4.79 1.72
CA ALA A 444 -25.70 -5.82 1.96
C ALA A 444 -26.38 -5.66 3.32
N SER A 445 -25.65 -5.17 4.32
CA SER A 445 -26.15 -5.05 5.69
C SER A 445 -27.18 -3.93 5.83
N THR A 446 -27.05 -2.90 5.01
CA THR A 446 -27.98 -1.77 4.94
C THR A 446 -28.83 -1.76 3.68
N GLN A 447 -28.63 -2.72 2.76
CA GLN A 447 -29.27 -2.81 1.45
C GLN A 447 -29.14 -1.50 0.65
N THR A 448 -27.92 -0.96 0.57
CA THR A 448 -27.65 0.27 -0.18
C THR A 448 -26.60 0.10 -1.25
N ILE A 449 -26.81 0.71 -2.42
CA ILE A 449 -25.80 0.99 -3.43
C ILE A 449 -25.36 2.44 -3.26
N LYS A 450 -24.06 2.70 -3.25
CA LYS A 450 -23.48 4.03 -3.22
C LYS A 450 -22.58 4.23 -4.42
N VAL A 451 -22.92 5.19 -5.28
CA VAL A 451 -22.10 5.59 -6.42
C VAL A 451 -21.36 6.87 -6.06
N ILE A 452 -20.03 6.87 -6.16
CA ILE A 452 -19.17 7.98 -5.76
C ILE A 452 -18.35 8.40 -6.96
N GLY A 453 -18.57 9.62 -7.47
CA GLY A 453 -17.73 10.18 -8.52
C GLY A 453 -16.37 10.64 -7.97
N LYS A 454 -15.32 10.51 -8.78
CA LYS A 454 -13.97 10.98 -8.45
C LYS A 454 -13.77 12.38 -9.06
N GLU A 455 -13.40 13.36 -8.21
CA GLU A 455 -13.33 14.77 -8.61
C GLU A 455 -12.32 15.06 -9.75
N SER A 456 -11.36 14.16 -9.99
CA SER A 456 -10.29 14.30 -10.99
C SER A 456 -10.74 14.11 -12.43
N THR A 457 -11.92 13.51 -12.68
CA THR A 457 -12.34 13.07 -14.03
C THR A 457 -13.54 13.84 -14.58
N GLY A 458 -14.20 14.67 -13.76
CA GLY A 458 -15.41 15.39 -14.13
C GLY A 458 -16.70 14.59 -13.88
N PRO A 459 -17.87 15.10 -14.32
CA PRO A 459 -19.13 14.35 -14.24
C PRO A 459 -18.96 13.01 -14.96
N THR A 460 -19.34 11.94 -14.27
CA THR A 460 -19.22 10.55 -14.71
C THR A 460 -20.62 9.94 -14.70
N GLY A 461 -21.11 9.52 -15.87
CA GLY A 461 -22.36 8.77 -16.01
C GLY A 461 -22.24 7.36 -15.45
N TYR A 462 -23.33 6.82 -14.92
CA TYR A 462 -23.42 5.43 -14.51
C TYR A 462 -24.82 4.87 -14.78
N SER A 463 -24.91 3.55 -14.89
CA SER A 463 -26.18 2.82 -14.83
C SER A 463 -26.09 1.69 -13.81
N LEU A 464 -27.21 1.38 -13.17
CA LEU A 464 -27.37 0.25 -12.27
C LEU A 464 -28.65 -0.50 -12.63
N GLU A 465 -28.60 -1.82 -12.58
CA GLU A 465 -29.76 -2.70 -12.67
C GLU A 465 -29.73 -3.72 -11.53
N VAL A 466 -30.87 -3.92 -10.88
CA VAL A 466 -31.04 -4.89 -9.80
C VAL A 466 -32.23 -5.79 -10.09
N THR A 467 -32.22 -7.00 -9.53
CA THR A 467 -33.35 -7.93 -9.69
C THR A 467 -34.59 -7.50 -8.88
N GLY A 468 -34.39 -6.74 -7.81
CA GLY A 468 -35.45 -6.18 -6.96
C GLY A 468 -35.75 -4.70 -7.26
N GLN A 469 -36.07 -3.88 -6.26
CA GLN A 469 -36.48 -2.49 -6.47
C GLN A 469 -35.38 -1.50 -6.04
N LEU A 470 -35.23 -0.40 -6.78
CA LEU A 470 -34.39 0.75 -6.44
C LEU A 470 -35.25 1.89 -5.90
N GLU A 471 -34.76 2.51 -4.83
CA GLU A 471 -35.30 3.77 -4.30
C GLU A 471 -34.14 4.71 -3.93
N HIS A 472 -34.31 6.02 -4.10
CA HIS A 472 -33.30 6.97 -3.59
C HIS A 472 -33.20 6.89 -2.06
N ALA A 473 -32.00 6.64 -1.56
CA ALA A 473 -31.65 6.73 -0.15
C ALA A 473 -31.10 8.12 0.23
N ASP A 474 -30.92 8.99 -0.77
CA ASP A 474 -30.51 10.37 -0.59
C ASP A 474 -31.41 11.34 -1.37
N SER A 475 -30.90 12.52 -1.69
CA SER A 475 -31.62 13.55 -2.44
C SER A 475 -31.21 13.61 -3.91
N SER A 476 -30.60 12.56 -4.47
CA SER A 476 -30.28 12.51 -5.90
C SER A 476 -31.57 12.58 -6.72
N GLY A 477 -31.47 13.16 -7.92
CA GLY A 477 -32.61 13.40 -8.80
C GLY A 477 -32.58 12.51 -10.04
N ASP A 478 -31.76 11.45 -10.02
CA ASP A 478 -31.54 10.57 -11.15
C ASP A 478 -32.81 9.75 -11.44
N PRO A 479 -33.24 9.63 -12.70
CA PRO A 479 -34.47 8.92 -13.03
C PRO A 479 -34.33 7.41 -12.83
N ILE A 480 -35.04 6.88 -11.82
CA ILE A 480 -35.30 5.44 -11.70
C ILE A 480 -36.38 5.06 -12.74
N ALA A 481 -36.20 3.95 -13.44
CA ALA A 481 -37.13 3.45 -14.46
C ALA A 481 -38.52 3.16 -13.87
N ASP A 482 -39.55 3.19 -14.73
CA ASP A 482 -40.96 3.01 -14.32
C ASP A 482 -41.23 1.64 -13.66
N ASP A 483 -40.40 0.63 -13.97
CA ASP A 483 -40.47 -0.71 -13.36
C ASP A 483 -39.71 -0.81 -12.02
N GLY A 484 -38.95 0.23 -11.66
CA GLY A 484 -38.17 0.32 -10.43
C GLY A 484 -36.89 -0.53 -10.41
N HIS A 485 -36.50 -1.15 -11.52
CA HIS A 485 -35.39 -2.11 -11.55
C HIS A 485 -34.05 -1.50 -11.97
N SER A 486 -34.06 -0.33 -12.60
CA SER A 486 -32.86 0.32 -13.11
C SER A 486 -32.82 1.82 -12.86
N VAL A 487 -31.62 2.39 -12.81
CA VAL A 487 -31.38 3.84 -12.73
C VAL A 487 -30.21 4.24 -13.61
N GLU A 488 -30.35 5.35 -14.32
CA GLU A 488 -29.26 6.05 -15.01
C GLU A 488 -29.02 7.38 -14.30
N GLY A 489 -27.78 7.62 -13.90
CA GLY A 489 -27.42 8.80 -13.13
C GLY A 489 -26.06 9.38 -13.50
N GLY A 490 -25.71 10.49 -12.85
CA GLY A 490 -24.43 11.15 -13.08
C GLY A 490 -23.78 11.64 -11.79
N VAL A 491 -22.62 11.10 -11.46
CA VAL A 491 -21.84 11.52 -10.30
C VAL A 491 -20.68 12.44 -10.69
N GLY A 492 -20.55 13.57 -10.00
CA GLY A 492 -19.39 14.46 -10.11
C GLY A 492 -18.55 14.42 -8.83
N THR A 493 -18.47 15.55 -8.13
CA THR A 493 -17.86 15.63 -6.79
C THR A 493 -18.80 15.17 -5.66
N PHE A 494 -19.99 14.70 -6.03
CA PHE A 494 -21.04 14.21 -5.14
C PHE A 494 -21.17 12.69 -5.25
N ARG A 495 -22.03 12.12 -4.41
CA ARG A 495 -22.36 10.70 -4.42
C ARG A 495 -23.87 10.57 -4.51
N ASP A 496 -24.30 9.48 -5.13
CA ASP A 496 -25.69 9.06 -5.14
C ASP A 496 -25.82 7.79 -4.30
N ILE A 497 -26.94 7.65 -3.60
CA ILE A 497 -27.21 6.49 -2.75
C ILE A 497 -28.61 5.97 -3.06
N TYR A 498 -28.68 4.67 -3.34
CA TYR A 498 -29.92 3.94 -3.57
C TYR A 498 -30.10 2.89 -2.49
N ASN A 499 -31.31 2.73 -1.99
CA ASN A 499 -31.72 1.47 -1.37
C ASN A 499 -32.05 0.50 -2.50
N TYR A 500 -31.70 -0.77 -2.33
CA TYR A 500 -32.07 -1.82 -3.28
C TYR A 500 -32.68 -3.03 -2.58
N THR A 501 -33.54 -3.77 -3.29
CA THR A 501 -33.85 -5.16 -2.92
C THR A 501 -33.32 -6.11 -3.99
N GLY A 502 -33.29 -7.41 -3.68
CA GLY A 502 -32.69 -8.40 -4.57
C GLY A 502 -31.18 -8.28 -4.62
N ARG A 503 -30.59 -8.42 -5.80
CA ARG A 503 -29.14 -8.37 -6.04
C ARG A 503 -28.80 -7.45 -7.20
N LEU A 504 -27.54 -7.03 -7.26
CA LEU A 504 -26.99 -6.28 -8.41
C LEU A 504 -26.89 -7.21 -9.62
N LEU A 505 -27.58 -6.83 -10.70
CA LEU A 505 -27.60 -7.57 -11.96
C LEU A 505 -26.55 -7.00 -12.93
N GLU A 506 -26.58 -5.69 -13.13
CA GLU A 506 -25.65 -4.97 -14.00
C GLU A 506 -25.23 -3.64 -13.37
N ALA A 507 -23.98 -3.24 -13.62
CA ALA A 507 -23.51 -1.88 -13.38
C ALA A 507 -22.57 -1.42 -14.51
N SER A 508 -22.69 -0.15 -14.90
CA SER A 508 -21.83 0.48 -15.89
C SER A 508 -21.35 1.85 -15.43
N VAL A 509 -20.14 2.22 -15.86
CA VAL A 509 -19.57 3.57 -15.70
C VAL A 509 -19.20 4.11 -17.08
N GLU A 510 -19.80 5.26 -17.45
CA GLU A 510 -19.58 5.98 -18.72
C GLU A 510 -19.79 5.13 -19.98
N ASP A 511 -20.60 4.06 -19.90
CA ASP A 511 -20.75 3.07 -20.99
C ASP A 511 -19.39 2.56 -21.50
N SER A 512 -18.39 2.52 -20.61
CA SER A 512 -17.01 2.15 -20.94
C SER A 512 -16.57 0.83 -20.31
N VAL A 513 -17.16 0.46 -19.17
CA VAL A 513 -17.01 -0.88 -18.61
C VAL A 513 -18.37 -1.33 -18.13
N SER A 514 -18.80 -2.50 -18.58
CA SER A 514 -19.98 -3.18 -18.05
C SER A 514 -19.57 -4.35 -17.16
N ILE A 515 -20.37 -4.53 -16.12
CA ILE A 515 -20.19 -5.58 -15.14
C ILE A 515 -21.52 -6.27 -14.96
N THR A 516 -21.56 -7.57 -15.24
CA THR A 516 -22.78 -8.37 -15.16
C THR A 516 -22.55 -9.62 -14.32
N THR A 517 -23.59 -10.00 -13.57
CA THR A 517 -23.67 -11.28 -12.85
C THR A 517 -24.51 -12.31 -13.60
N GLU A 518 -24.91 -12.01 -14.84
CA GLU A 518 -25.65 -12.92 -15.74
C GLU A 518 -24.98 -13.00 -17.13
N PRO A 519 -23.86 -13.73 -17.24
CA PRO A 519 -23.03 -13.77 -18.44
C PRO A 519 -23.72 -14.39 -19.68
N GLU A 520 -24.80 -15.13 -19.49
CA GLU A 520 -25.64 -15.74 -20.54
C GLU A 520 -26.27 -14.67 -21.47
N THR A 521 -26.37 -13.42 -21.02
CA THR A 521 -26.92 -12.29 -21.78
C THR A 521 -25.91 -11.66 -22.76
N LEU A 522 -24.61 -11.95 -22.62
CA LEU A 522 -23.51 -11.36 -23.40
C LEU A 522 -23.22 -12.11 -24.73
N ALA A 523 -24.25 -12.57 -25.44
CA ALA A 523 -24.08 -13.38 -26.66
C ALA A 523 -23.67 -12.54 -27.90
N ASP A 524 -22.53 -12.96 -28.47
CA ASP A 524 -21.80 -12.57 -29.70
C ASP A 524 -21.09 -11.21 -29.76
#